data_AF-K9V783-F1
#
_entry.id   AF-K9V783-F1
#
_cell.length_a   1.000
_cell.length_b   1.000
_cell.length_c   1.000
_cell.angle_alpha   90.00
_cell.angle_beta   90.00
_cell.angle_gamma   90.00
#
_symmetry.space_group_name_H-M   'P 1'
#
loop_
_entity.id
_entity.type
_entity.pdbx_description
1 polymer ?
#
loop_
_entity_poly.entity_id
_entity_poly.type
_entity_poly.pdbx_seq_one_letter_code
_entity_poly.pdbx_strand_id
1 'polypeptide(L)'
;MPLNLFDANFYRSANSDLRNYSDVDARRHFQDYGLDEGRSFSPFVDLGFYRASNPELGLSTNQQAFENLSNYDIAEGRKFSPIFDLSFYRQNNTDLSNYSNEQLFEHLRSNGVTEGRKVSSVFDVNYYLAVNPDVNQAVKGDKLAGLNHFMIIGLDEGRRFSVAFDVNYYRNASPDIAYYTNKQLLEHLSNYGLDEGRVTADGFDVRYYLAENSDLSQKNFSYKQGYEDFVSSGLDLGRNASEYIQSDFAGNSFDSARQISLNSQPVILRDAIGDTDTSDIYKFDVSPQNVNLSVKLNGLSADAQIDLWDMQGNQLASSINQGTSMEAIDYQNLAVGSYFVHIYQGNVGANTNYNLTLAVTSTSDTVPKTISPISTTSDFQPKFTQTVVELINYERIQAGLKPLSLNAKLNQSASTHSQDMAEKDYFNHTGSDGSRVSDRIYNAGYHYSLASENIAAGQYSPEEVVQAWMDSPTHRANIMSADYQEIGVGYYYLENDTGNVNYNHYWTTDFGTIF
;
A
#
# COMPACT_ATOMS: atom_id res chain seq x y z
N MET A 1 -34.61 3.16 13.94
CA MET A 1 -34.42 4.35 13.08
C MET A 1 -33.72 3.87 11.82
N PRO A 2 -34.00 4.43 10.64
CA PRO A 2 -33.32 4.05 9.41
C PRO A 2 -31.80 4.26 9.54
N LEU A 3 -31.02 3.31 9.05
CA LEU A 3 -29.56 3.41 9.02
C LEU A 3 -29.12 4.40 7.93
N ASN A 4 -28.11 5.23 8.21
CA ASN A 4 -27.54 6.10 7.19
C ASN A 4 -26.55 5.32 6.32
N LEU A 5 -26.99 4.93 5.12
CA LEU A 5 -26.16 4.20 4.17
C LEU A 5 -25.28 5.13 3.29
N PHE A 6 -25.55 6.44 3.29
CA PHE A 6 -24.92 7.42 2.40
C PHE A 6 -23.64 8.02 2.99
N ASP A 7 -22.57 8.02 2.18
CA ASP A 7 -21.30 8.67 2.47
C ASP A 7 -21.03 9.80 1.46
N ALA A 8 -21.07 11.05 1.92
CA ALA A 8 -20.92 12.21 1.04
C ALA A 8 -19.50 12.35 0.47
N ASN A 9 -18.46 11.98 1.23
CA ASN A 9 -17.07 12.05 0.79
C ASN A 9 -16.81 11.03 -0.31
N PHE A 10 -17.25 9.79 -0.09
CA PHE A 10 -17.16 8.75 -1.09
C PHE A 10 -17.98 9.10 -2.33
N TYR A 11 -19.22 9.58 -2.17
CA TYR A 11 -20.09 9.93 -3.29
C TYR A 11 -19.43 10.97 -4.21
N ARG A 12 -18.82 12.03 -3.67
CA ARG A 12 -18.07 13.00 -4.48
C ARG A 12 -16.83 12.42 -5.15
N SER A 13 -16.12 11.52 -4.46
CA SER A 13 -14.88 10.92 -4.96
C SER A 13 -15.16 9.94 -6.11
N ALA A 14 -16.24 9.15 -6.00
CA ALA A 14 -16.67 8.20 -7.01
C ALA A 14 -17.37 8.88 -8.21
N ASN A 15 -17.91 10.10 -8.04
CA ASN A 15 -18.68 10.82 -9.05
C ASN A 15 -18.00 12.16 -9.37
N SER A 16 -17.10 12.14 -10.36
CA SER A 16 -16.19 13.26 -10.64
C SER A 16 -16.86 14.62 -10.96
N ASP A 17 -18.09 14.59 -11.47
CA ASP A 17 -18.93 15.77 -11.75
C ASP A 17 -19.42 16.47 -10.47
N LEU A 18 -19.35 15.81 -9.32
CA LEU A 18 -19.85 16.29 -8.03
C LEU A 18 -18.74 16.76 -7.07
N ARG A 19 -17.48 16.79 -7.51
CA ARG A 19 -16.30 17.07 -6.64
C ARG A 19 -16.41 18.35 -5.81
N ASN A 20 -17.09 19.37 -6.32
CA ASN A 20 -17.23 20.68 -5.67
C ASN A 20 -18.52 20.83 -4.83
N TYR A 21 -19.33 19.77 -4.70
CA TYR A 21 -20.59 19.85 -3.96
C TYR A 21 -20.35 19.89 -2.45
N SER A 22 -21.16 20.66 -1.71
CA SER A 22 -21.21 20.52 -0.26
C SER A 22 -21.81 19.17 0.14
N ASP A 23 -21.68 18.76 1.40
CA ASP A 23 -22.35 17.53 1.90
C ASP A 23 -23.88 17.59 1.72
N VAL A 24 -24.47 18.78 1.87
CA VAL A 24 -25.91 19.00 1.69
C VAL A 24 -26.28 18.88 0.22
N ASP A 25 -25.51 19.47 -0.68
CA ASP A 25 -25.76 19.40 -2.12
C ASP A 25 -25.54 17.99 -2.67
N ALA A 26 -24.51 17.30 -2.20
CA ALA A 26 -24.22 15.90 -2.53
C ALA A 26 -25.37 14.98 -2.09
N ARG A 27 -25.86 15.15 -0.85
CA ARG A 27 -27.01 14.39 -0.35
C ARG A 27 -28.29 14.68 -1.13
N ARG A 28 -28.55 15.95 -1.44
CA ARG A 28 -29.72 16.33 -2.26
C ARG A 28 -29.63 15.72 -3.65
N HIS A 29 -28.47 15.83 -4.32
CA HIS A 29 -28.25 15.21 -5.63
C HIS A 29 -28.43 13.69 -5.59
N PHE A 30 -27.91 13.02 -4.56
CA PHE A 30 -28.08 11.58 -4.39
C PHE A 30 -29.56 11.18 -4.30
N GLN A 31 -30.36 11.93 -3.55
CA GLN A 31 -31.80 11.69 -3.39
C GLN A 31 -32.60 12.01 -4.65
N ASP A 32 -32.28 13.12 -5.32
CA ASP A 32 -33.03 13.62 -6.47
C ASP A 32 -32.70 12.88 -7.78
N TYR A 33 -31.46 12.36 -7.91
CA TYR A 33 -30.94 11.77 -9.15
C TYR A 33 -30.09 10.52 -8.92
N GLY A 34 -29.18 10.55 -7.95
CA GLY A 34 -28.15 9.53 -7.80
C GLY A 34 -28.66 8.11 -7.57
N LEU A 35 -29.75 7.95 -6.84
CA LEU A 35 -30.40 6.65 -6.64
C LEU A 35 -30.92 6.08 -7.96
N ASP A 36 -31.70 6.85 -8.71
CA ASP A 36 -32.27 6.41 -9.99
C ASP A 36 -31.19 6.14 -11.04
N GLU A 37 -30.10 6.93 -11.03
CA GLU A 37 -28.94 6.75 -11.90
C GLU A 37 -28.05 5.56 -11.48
N GLY A 38 -28.24 5.01 -10.28
CA GLY A 38 -27.43 3.90 -9.76
C GLY A 38 -25.99 4.29 -9.43
N ARG A 39 -25.75 5.55 -9.08
CA ARG A 39 -24.41 6.06 -8.74
C ARG A 39 -23.87 5.44 -7.45
N SER A 40 -22.60 5.07 -7.44
CA SER A 40 -21.89 4.58 -6.24
C SER A 40 -21.88 5.66 -5.15
N PHE A 41 -22.44 5.34 -3.97
CA PHE A 41 -22.70 6.31 -2.88
C PHE A 41 -22.14 5.90 -1.52
N SER A 42 -21.58 4.71 -1.43
CA SER A 42 -20.99 4.16 -0.24
C SER A 42 -19.91 3.16 -0.64
N PRO A 43 -18.77 3.10 0.05
CA PRO A 43 -17.83 2.00 -0.14
C PRO A 43 -18.33 0.70 0.49
N PHE A 44 -19.40 0.75 1.31
CA PHE A 44 -19.91 -0.40 2.06
C PHE A 44 -21.12 -1.07 1.41
N VAL A 45 -21.90 -0.34 0.62
CA VAL A 45 -23.19 -0.81 0.09
C VAL A 45 -23.19 -0.75 -1.43
N ASP A 46 -23.60 -1.85 -2.06
CA ASP A 46 -23.90 -1.91 -3.49
C ASP A 46 -25.36 -2.35 -3.67
N LEU A 47 -26.22 -1.43 -4.13
CA LEU A 47 -27.65 -1.71 -4.32
C LEU A 47 -27.91 -2.66 -5.49
N GLY A 48 -27.04 -2.68 -6.50
CA GLY A 48 -27.14 -3.62 -7.62
C GLY A 48 -26.91 -5.05 -7.13
N PHE A 49 -25.83 -5.24 -6.37
CA PHE A 49 -25.51 -6.51 -5.72
C PHE A 49 -26.60 -6.92 -4.73
N TYR A 50 -27.02 -6.03 -3.83
CA TYR A 50 -28.10 -6.29 -2.87
C TYR A 50 -29.38 -6.79 -3.56
N ARG A 51 -29.80 -6.16 -4.65
CA ARG A 51 -30.98 -6.61 -5.40
C ARG A 51 -30.76 -7.96 -6.08
N ALA A 52 -29.59 -8.17 -6.68
CA ALA A 52 -29.25 -9.42 -7.37
C ALA A 52 -29.14 -10.62 -6.42
N SER A 53 -28.62 -10.40 -5.21
CA SER A 53 -28.43 -11.43 -4.18
C SER A 53 -29.68 -11.69 -3.35
N ASN A 54 -30.73 -10.87 -3.46
CA ASN A 54 -32.01 -11.03 -2.75
C ASN A 54 -33.21 -10.90 -3.73
N PRO A 55 -33.27 -11.73 -4.79
CA PRO A 55 -34.28 -11.60 -5.85
C PRO A 55 -35.71 -11.82 -5.34
N GLU A 56 -35.89 -12.53 -4.23
CA GLU A 56 -37.19 -12.81 -3.60
C GLU A 56 -37.89 -11.55 -3.07
N LEU A 57 -37.15 -10.47 -2.85
CA LEU A 57 -37.70 -9.19 -2.39
C LEU A 57 -38.44 -8.43 -3.50
N GLY A 58 -38.25 -8.81 -4.77
CA GLY A 58 -38.95 -8.21 -5.90
C GLY A 58 -38.68 -6.70 -6.09
N LEU A 59 -37.52 -6.22 -5.64
CA LEU A 59 -37.19 -4.79 -5.63
C LEU A 59 -36.87 -4.31 -7.04
N SER A 60 -37.76 -3.46 -7.56
CA SER A 60 -37.73 -3.02 -8.96
C SER A 60 -36.90 -1.76 -9.19
N THR A 61 -36.69 -0.94 -8.14
CA THR A 61 -35.97 0.34 -8.22
C THR A 61 -34.88 0.45 -7.15
N ASN A 62 -33.91 1.32 -7.39
CA ASN A 62 -32.85 1.61 -6.41
C ASN A 62 -33.39 2.38 -5.19
N GLN A 63 -34.41 3.22 -5.37
CA GLN A 63 -35.11 3.87 -4.26
C GLN A 63 -35.71 2.85 -3.29
N GLN A 64 -36.50 1.90 -3.80
CA GLN A 64 -37.07 0.81 -2.99
C GLN A 64 -35.98 -0.02 -2.30
N ALA A 65 -34.90 -0.30 -3.02
CA ALA A 65 -33.77 -1.04 -2.47
C ALA A 65 -33.07 -0.31 -1.33
N PHE A 66 -32.80 0.98 -1.51
CA PHE A 66 -32.19 1.82 -0.48
C PHE A 66 -33.07 1.91 0.77
N GLU A 67 -34.37 2.16 0.60
CA GLU A 67 -35.33 2.26 1.70
C GLU A 67 -35.47 0.94 2.47
N ASN A 68 -35.61 -0.18 1.77
CA ASN A 68 -35.73 -1.49 2.43
C ASN A 68 -34.44 -1.87 3.17
N LEU A 69 -33.28 -1.65 2.53
CA LEU A 69 -32.00 -1.95 3.15
C LEU A 69 -31.75 -1.11 4.40
N SER A 70 -32.04 0.20 4.33
CA SER A 70 -31.86 1.14 5.44
C SER A 70 -32.79 0.85 6.62
N ASN A 71 -34.01 0.39 6.36
CA ASN A 71 -35.04 0.21 7.39
C ASN A 71 -35.06 -1.20 8.00
N TYR A 72 -34.72 -2.23 7.22
CA TYR A 72 -35.00 -3.62 7.59
C TYR A 72 -33.83 -4.57 7.31
N ASP A 73 -33.28 -4.56 6.11
CA ASP A 73 -32.53 -5.75 5.66
C ASP A 73 -31.10 -5.83 6.18
N ILE A 74 -30.51 -4.72 6.64
CA ILE A 74 -29.28 -4.80 7.44
C ILE A 74 -29.58 -5.53 8.75
N ALA A 75 -30.69 -5.23 9.43
CA ALA A 75 -31.08 -5.89 10.68
C ALA A 75 -31.27 -7.40 10.48
N GLU A 76 -31.87 -7.79 9.35
CA GLU A 76 -32.08 -9.19 8.96
C GLU A 76 -30.80 -9.91 8.54
N GLY A 77 -29.69 -9.18 8.34
CA GLY A 77 -28.39 -9.76 7.96
C GLY A 77 -28.32 -10.18 6.50
N ARG A 78 -29.11 -9.54 5.62
CA ARG A 78 -29.10 -9.83 4.19
C ARG A 78 -27.77 -9.41 3.54
N LYS A 79 -27.42 -10.06 2.43
CA LYS A 79 -26.25 -9.69 1.62
C LYS A 79 -26.49 -8.31 0.98
N PHE A 80 -25.65 -7.33 1.29
CA PHE A 80 -25.75 -5.96 0.76
C PHE A 80 -24.48 -5.44 0.07
N SER A 81 -23.42 -6.25 0.12
CA SER A 81 -22.09 -5.91 -0.39
C SER A 81 -21.42 -7.16 -0.94
N PRO A 82 -20.70 -7.07 -2.07
CA PRO A 82 -19.92 -8.19 -2.56
C PRO A 82 -18.70 -8.50 -1.66
N ILE A 83 -18.27 -7.54 -0.84
CA ILE A 83 -17.09 -7.71 0.05
C ILE A 83 -17.44 -7.82 1.53
N PHE A 84 -18.49 -7.17 2.02
CA PHE A 84 -18.82 -7.18 3.45
C PHE A 84 -19.89 -8.19 3.81
N ASP A 85 -19.61 -9.01 4.82
CA ASP A 85 -20.53 -9.95 5.46
C ASP A 85 -20.50 -9.71 6.97
N LEU A 86 -21.63 -9.28 7.55
CA LEU A 86 -21.71 -8.95 8.98
C LEU A 86 -21.57 -10.19 9.87
N SER A 87 -21.90 -11.38 9.36
CA SER A 87 -21.71 -12.63 10.08
C SER A 87 -20.22 -12.95 10.18
N PHE A 88 -19.49 -12.82 9.07
CA PHE A 88 -18.03 -12.94 9.06
C PHE A 88 -17.38 -11.91 9.98
N TYR A 89 -17.84 -10.64 9.90
CA TYR A 89 -17.29 -9.57 10.72
C TYR A 89 -17.47 -9.84 12.21
N ARG A 90 -18.67 -10.27 12.63
CA ARG A 90 -18.95 -10.69 14.02
C ARG A 90 -18.06 -11.85 14.46
N GLN A 91 -17.92 -12.88 13.62
CA GLN A 91 -17.19 -14.10 13.96
C GLN A 91 -15.70 -13.85 14.16
N ASN A 92 -15.12 -12.95 13.35
CA ASN A 92 -13.69 -12.64 13.38
C ASN A 92 -13.30 -11.49 14.34
N ASN A 93 -14.29 -10.91 15.03
CA ASN A 93 -14.08 -9.82 15.99
C ASN A 93 -14.90 -10.13 17.23
N THR A 94 -14.35 -11.00 18.08
CA THR A 94 -15.09 -11.67 19.18
C THR A 94 -15.61 -10.70 20.24
N ASP A 95 -15.00 -9.52 20.39
CA ASP A 95 -15.49 -8.41 21.21
C ASP A 95 -16.83 -7.84 20.72
N LEU A 96 -17.16 -8.03 19.45
CA LEU A 96 -18.42 -7.60 18.82
C LEU A 96 -19.49 -8.71 18.79
N SER A 97 -19.23 -9.87 19.41
CA SER A 97 -20.13 -11.04 19.34
C SER A 97 -21.58 -10.77 19.78
N ASN A 98 -21.78 -9.81 20.68
CA ASN A 98 -23.10 -9.41 21.19
C ASN A 98 -23.77 -8.28 20.39
N TYR A 99 -23.14 -7.75 19.35
CA TYR A 99 -23.69 -6.66 18.56
C TYR A 99 -24.80 -7.16 17.62
N SER A 100 -25.89 -6.39 17.53
CA SER A 100 -26.89 -6.55 16.47
C SER A 100 -26.27 -6.26 15.09
N ASN A 101 -26.92 -6.67 14.00
CA ASN A 101 -26.39 -6.40 12.67
C ASN A 101 -26.27 -4.90 12.37
N GLU A 102 -27.20 -4.08 12.87
CA GLU A 102 -27.15 -2.62 12.76
C GLU A 102 -25.97 -2.03 13.52
N GLN A 103 -25.72 -2.52 14.75
CA GLN A 103 -24.55 -2.11 15.53
C GLN A 103 -23.25 -2.52 14.84
N LEU A 104 -23.20 -3.71 14.24
CA LEU A 104 -22.05 -4.16 13.45
C LEU A 104 -21.84 -3.31 12.21
N PHE A 105 -22.90 -2.97 11.48
CA PHE A 105 -22.80 -2.12 10.28
C PHE A 105 -22.27 -0.73 10.64
N GLU A 106 -22.80 -0.11 11.70
CA GLU A 106 -22.29 1.18 12.16
C GLU A 106 -20.86 1.09 12.67
N HIS A 107 -20.51 0.03 13.41
CA HIS A 107 -19.13 -0.18 13.87
C HIS A 107 -18.17 -0.41 12.69
N LEU A 108 -18.55 -1.22 11.70
CA LEU A 108 -17.79 -1.46 10.48
C LEU A 108 -17.43 -0.15 9.78
N ARG A 109 -18.44 0.72 9.60
CA ARG A 109 -18.32 2.00 8.89
C ARG A 109 -17.49 3.03 9.66
N SER A 110 -17.65 3.08 10.98
CA SER A 110 -17.04 4.12 11.83
C SER A 110 -15.68 3.75 12.43
N ASN A 111 -15.42 2.46 12.64
CA ASN A 111 -14.22 1.97 13.34
C ASN A 111 -13.57 0.80 12.62
N GLY A 112 -14.34 -0.19 12.15
CA GLY A 112 -13.81 -1.48 11.70
C GLY A 112 -12.69 -1.40 10.69
N VAL A 113 -12.90 -0.62 9.62
CA VAL A 113 -11.89 -0.41 8.57
C VAL A 113 -10.69 0.38 9.09
N THR A 114 -10.92 1.50 9.80
CA THR A 114 -9.87 2.37 10.37
C THR A 114 -8.99 1.63 11.38
N GLU A 115 -9.56 0.74 12.19
CA GLU A 115 -8.83 -0.11 13.13
C GLU A 115 -8.04 -1.21 12.40
N GLY A 116 -8.36 -1.48 11.13
CA GLY A 116 -7.75 -2.56 10.33
C GLY A 116 -8.21 -3.94 10.76
N ARG A 117 -9.46 -4.07 11.22
CA ARG A 117 -10.04 -5.36 11.60
C ARG A 117 -10.28 -6.25 10.38
N LYS A 118 -10.38 -7.57 10.61
CA LYS A 118 -10.84 -8.54 9.60
C LYS A 118 -12.34 -8.31 9.32
N VAL A 119 -12.63 -7.37 8.41
CA VAL A 119 -13.99 -6.90 8.09
C VAL A 119 -14.65 -7.65 6.92
N SER A 120 -13.85 -8.36 6.13
CA SER A 120 -14.27 -9.07 4.92
C SER A 120 -13.44 -10.34 4.78
N SER A 121 -14.05 -11.38 4.21
CA SER A 121 -13.34 -12.61 3.84
C SER A 121 -12.60 -12.47 2.50
N VAL A 122 -12.97 -11.51 1.66
CA VAL A 122 -12.44 -11.34 0.30
C VAL A 122 -11.56 -10.11 0.14
N PHE A 123 -11.63 -9.14 1.06
CA PHE A 123 -10.83 -7.92 1.04
C PHE A 123 -10.13 -7.69 2.38
N ASP A 124 -8.83 -7.47 2.35
CA ASP A 124 -8.03 -7.08 3.51
C ASP A 124 -7.34 -5.74 3.23
N VAL A 125 -7.77 -4.69 3.94
CA VAL A 125 -7.21 -3.35 3.78
C VAL A 125 -5.76 -3.24 4.21
N ASN A 126 -5.33 -4.02 5.20
CA ASN A 126 -3.93 -4.02 5.64
C ASN A 126 -3.06 -4.68 4.57
N TYR A 127 -3.52 -5.79 4.00
CA TYR A 127 -2.84 -6.41 2.87
C TYR A 127 -2.81 -5.47 1.65
N TYR A 128 -3.96 -4.88 1.31
CA TYR A 128 -4.11 -3.97 0.17
C TYR A 128 -3.11 -2.81 0.23
N LEU A 129 -3.02 -2.12 1.37
CA LEU A 129 -2.06 -1.04 1.54
C LEU A 129 -0.61 -1.55 1.60
N ALA A 130 -0.38 -2.72 2.18
CA ALA A 130 0.97 -3.28 2.26
C ALA A 130 1.58 -3.60 0.89
N VAL A 131 0.78 -4.16 -0.03
CA VAL A 131 1.26 -4.64 -1.35
C VAL A 131 1.06 -3.64 -2.48
N ASN A 132 0.39 -2.51 -2.23
CA ASN A 132 0.25 -1.40 -3.17
C ASN A 132 0.87 -0.14 -2.53
N PRO A 133 2.21 -0.04 -2.46
CA PRO A 133 2.90 1.05 -1.75
C PRO A 133 2.60 2.43 -2.34
N ASP A 134 2.34 2.52 -3.65
CA ASP A 134 1.87 3.74 -4.32
C ASP A 134 0.55 4.23 -3.72
N VAL A 135 -0.40 3.32 -3.50
CA VAL A 135 -1.69 3.64 -2.89
C VAL A 135 -1.50 4.01 -1.42
N ASN A 136 -0.72 3.22 -0.67
CA ASN A 136 -0.45 3.49 0.75
C ASN A 136 0.18 4.85 0.98
N GLN A 137 1.12 5.24 0.12
CA GLN A 137 1.75 6.54 0.12
C GLN A 137 0.73 7.64 -0.18
N ALA A 138 -0.09 7.48 -1.22
CA ALA A 138 -1.12 8.45 -1.60
C ALA A 138 -2.16 8.68 -0.48
N VAL A 139 -2.54 7.63 0.24
CA VAL A 139 -3.51 7.72 1.35
C VAL A 139 -2.86 7.91 2.73
N LYS A 140 -1.53 7.97 2.80
CA LYS A 140 -0.76 8.14 4.05
C LYS A 140 -1.12 7.11 5.13
N GLY A 141 -1.35 5.86 4.74
CA GLY A 141 -1.77 4.79 5.64
C GLY A 141 -3.22 4.88 6.14
N ASP A 142 -4.02 5.84 5.66
CA ASP A 142 -5.45 5.89 5.98
C ASP A 142 -6.20 4.72 5.33
N LYS A 143 -6.64 3.79 6.17
CA LYS A 143 -7.33 2.56 5.75
C LYS A 143 -8.69 2.82 5.12
N LEU A 144 -9.45 3.83 5.57
CA LEU A 144 -10.74 4.14 4.98
C LEU A 144 -10.55 4.75 3.59
N ALA A 145 -9.56 5.63 3.42
CA ALA A 145 -9.17 6.14 2.11
C ALA A 145 -8.63 5.01 1.20
N GLY A 146 -7.89 4.04 1.76
CA GLY A 146 -7.47 2.82 1.06
C GLY A 146 -8.64 1.99 0.53
N LEU A 147 -9.66 1.75 1.37
CA LEU A 147 -10.91 1.11 0.95
C LEU A 147 -11.62 1.92 -0.15
N ASN A 148 -11.69 3.24 -0.02
CA ASN A 148 -12.29 4.11 -1.03
C ASN A 148 -11.54 4.00 -2.37
N HIS A 149 -10.21 4.02 -2.35
CA HIS A 149 -9.40 3.83 -3.55
C HIS A 149 -9.68 2.47 -4.21
N PHE A 150 -9.70 1.39 -3.43
CA PHE A 150 -10.04 0.06 -3.92
C PHE A 150 -11.41 0.04 -4.61
N MET A 151 -12.44 0.59 -3.98
CA MET A 151 -13.82 0.59 -4.48
C MET A 151 -14.04 1.48 -5.70
N ILE A 152 -13.24 2.53 -5.89
CA ILE A 152 -13.39 3.48 -7.00
C ILE A 152 -12.58 3.07 -8.22
N ILE A 153 -11.34 2.60 -8.04
CA ILE A 153 -10.43 2.27 -9.14
C ILE A 153 -9.59 1.02 -8.91
N GLY A 154 -9.20 0.69 -7.67
CA GLY A 154 -8.24 -0.38 -7.41
C GLY A 154 -8.72 -1.77 -7.88
N LEU A 155 -10.02 -2.07 -7.73
CA LEU A 155 -10.60 -3.30 -8.27
C LEU A 155 -10.55 -3.33 -9.80
N ASP A 156 -10.88 -2.22 -10.46
CA ASP A 156 -10.89 -2.13 -11.92
C ASP A 156 -9.48 -2.20 -12.52
N GLU A 157 -8.48 -1.66 -11.82
CA GLU A 157 -7.05 -1.83 -12.15
C GLU A 157 -6.54 -3.26 -11.94
N GLY A 158 -7.30 -4.11 -11.26
CA GLY A 158 -6.89 -5.47 -10.93
C GLY A 158 -5.77 -5.53 -9.88
N ARG A 159 -5.71 -4.53 -8.98
CA ARG A 159 -4.75 -4.50 -7.87
C ARG A 159 -4.97 -5.70 -6.94
N ARG A 160 -3.92 -6.15 -6.25
CA ARG A 160 -4.04 -7.23 -5.26
C ARG A 160 -4.55 -6.69 -3.92
N PHE A 161 -5.54 -7.36 -3.34
CA PHE A 161 -6.25 -6.90 -2.13
C PHE A 161 -6.59 -8.02 -1.13
N SER A 162 -6.20 -9.25 -1.42
CA SER A 162 -6.35 -10.40 -0.54
C SER A 162 -5.29 -11.45 -0.87
N VAL A 163 -4.87 -12.23 0.13
CA VAL A 163 -4.01 -13.41 -0.08
C VAL A 163 -4.79 -14.56 -0.72
N ALA A 164 -6.10 -14.65 -0.49
CA ALA A 164 -6.93 -15.76 -0.93
C ALA A 164 -7.71 -15.49 -2.22
N PHE A 165 -7.67 -14.26 -2.73
CA PHE A 165 -8.34 -13.89 -3.98
C PHE A 165 -7.52 -12.89 -4.81
N ASP A 166 -7.24 -13.29 -6.04
CA ASP A 166 -6.65 -12.45 -7.09
C ASP A 166 -7.58 -12.47 -8.30
N VAL A 167 -8.13 -11.30 -8.64
CA VAL A 167 -9.13 -11.19 -9.72
C VAL A 167 -8.56 -11.56 -11.10
N ASN A 168 -7.27 -11.30 -11.34
CA ASN A 168 -6.61 -11.63 -12.59
C ASN A 168 -6.36 -13.13 -12.68
N TYR A 169 -5.90 -13.74 -11.58
CA TYR A 169 -5.76 -15.18 -11.51
C TYR A 169 -7.10 -15.89 -11.69
N TYR A 170 -8.13 -15.46 -10.95
CA TYR A 170 -9.47 -16.04 -10.98
C TYR A 170 -10.09 -16.03 -12.37
N ARG A 171 -9.91 -14.92 -13.11
CA ARG A 171 -10.30 -14.80 -14.52
C ARG A 171 -9.63 -15.88 -15.38
N ASN A 172 -8.31 -16.01 -15.25
CA ASN A 172 -7.53 -16.93 -16.07
C ASN A 172 -7.82 -18.40 -15.73
N ALA A 173 -8.06 -18.69 -14.45
CA ALA A 173 -8.41 -20.02 -13.97
C ALA A 173 -9.87 -20.42 -14.26
N SER A 174 -10.74 -19.47 -14.65
CA SER A 174 -12.17 -19.70 -14.91
C SER A 174 -12.57 -19.25 -16.33
N PRO A 175 -12.24 -20.03 -17.38
CA PRO A 175 -12.46 -19.63 -18.78
C PRO A 175 -13.92 -19.32 -19.14
N ASP A 176 -14.88 -19.93 -18.44
CA ASP A 176 -16.32 -19.74 -18.63
C ASP A 176 -16.82 -18.35 -18.21
N ILE A 177 -16.05 -17.61 -17.40
CA ILE A 177 -16.34 -16.25 -16.95
C ILE A 177 -15.21 -15.27 -17.29
N ALA A 178 -14.28 -15.65 -18.17
CA ALA A 178 -13.10 -14.84 -18.48
C ALA A 178 -13.43 -13.46 -19.10
N TYR A 179 -14.63 -13.31 -19.66
CA TYR A 179 -15.14 -12.07 -20.24
C TYR A 179 -15.81 -11.13 -19.22
N TYR A 180 -15.91 -11.52 -17.95
CA TYR A 180 -16.44 -10.67 -16.89
C TYR A 180 -15.47 -9.54 -16.56
N THR A 181 -16.04 -8.38 -16.22
CA THR A 181 -15.31 -7.26 -15.59
C THR A 181 -14.79 -7.67 -14.21
N ASN A 182 -13.80 -6.94 -13.67
CA ASN A 182 -13.28 -7.20 -12.32
C ASN A 182 -14.39 -7.17 -11.25
N LYS A 183 -15.32 -6.21 -11.35
CA LYS A 183 -16.50 -6.15 -10.48
C LYS A 183 -17.38 -7.41 -10.59
N GLN A 184 -17.71 -7.84 -11.82
CA GLN A 184 -18.53 -9.04 -12.03
C GLN A 184 -17.84 -10.31 -11.51
N LEU A 185 -16.51 -10.40 -11.61
CA LEU A 185 -15.75 -11.53 -11.06
C LEU A 185 -15.82 -11.57 -9.53
N LEU A 186 -15.72 -10.41 -8.86
CA LEU A 186 -15.87 -10.31 -7.41
C LEU A 186 -17.29 -10.67 -6.95
N GLU A 187 -18.31 -10.19 -7.66
CA GLU A 187 -19.71 -10.55 -7.41
C GLU A 187 -19.97 -12.04 -7.64
N HIS A 188 -19.40 -12.60 -8.73
CA HIS A 188 -19.48 -14.03 -9.03
C HIS A 188 -18.86 -14.87 -7.92
N LEU A 189 -17.67 -14.49 -7.42
CA LEU A 189 -17.04 -15.17 -6.30
C LEU A 189 -17.98 -15.27 -5.08
N SER A 190 -18.55 -14.13 -4.67
CA SER A 190 -19.41 -14.03 -3.47
C SER A 190 -20.75 -14.75 -3.60
N ASN A 191 -21.30 -14.84 -4.82
CA ASN A 191 -22.60 -15.47 -5.08
C ASN A 191 -22.50 -16.95 -5.49
N TYR A 192 -21.41 -17.37 -6.12
CA TYR A 192 -21.30 -18.71 -6.73
C TYR A 192 -19.90 -19.33 -6.55
N GLY A 193 -18.83 -18.58 -6.84
CA GLY A 193 -17.48 -19.13 -6.98
C GLY A 193 -16.97 -19.86 -5.73
N LEU A 194 -17.29 -19.34 -4.54
CA LEU A 194 -16.95 -19.99 -3.28
C LEU A 194 -17.71 -21.30 -3.08
N ASP A 195 -18.99 -21.37 -3.46
CA ASP A 195 -19.80 -22.59 -3.33
C ASP A 195 -19.46 -23.64 -4.39
N GLU A 196 -18.96 -23.21 -5.55
CA GLU A 196 -18.42 -24.08 -6.61
C GLU A 196 -17.01 -24.62 -6.28
N GLY A 197 -16.35 -24.06 -5.27
CA GLY A 197 -14.97 -24.38 -4.90
C GLY A 197 -13.99 -24.06 -6.02
N ARG A 198 -14.16 -22.90 -6.68
CA ARG A 198 -13.21 -22.43 -7.70
C ARG A 198 -11.86 -22.09 -7.06
N VAL A 199 -10.79 -22.15 -7.87
CA VAL A 199 -9.45 -21.70 -7.45
C VAL A 199 -9.39 -20.18 -7.58
N THR A 200 -9.09 -19.48 -6.49
CA THR A 200 -9.32 -18.03 -6.37
C THR A 200 -8.04 -17.21 -6.36
N ALA A 201 -6.90 -17.84 -6.08
CA ALA A 201 -5.57 -17.26 -6.23
C ALA A 201 -4.57 -18.37 -6.58
N ASP A 202 -3.39 -17.99 -7.06
CA ASP A 202 -2.25 -18.89 -7.23
C ASP A 202 -1.92 -19.63 -5.93
N GLY A 203 -1.77 -18.89 -4.83
CA GLY A 203 -1.46 -19.41 -3.51
C GLY A 203 -2.64 -20.04 -2.77
N PHE A 204 -3.84 -20.14 -3.36
CA PHE A 204 -5.00 -20.67 -2.66
C PHE A 204 -5.98 -21.46 -3.55
N ASP A 205 -6.08 -22.76 -3.27
CA ASP A 205 -7.13 -23.67 -3.74
C ASP A 205 -7.87 -24.25 -2.53
N VAL A 206 -9.16 -23.91 -2.39
CA VAL A 206 -9.98 -24.35 -1.26
C VAL A 206 -10.15 -25.87 -1.19
N ARG A 207 -10.14 -26.56 -2.34
CA ARG A 207 -10.27 -28.02 -2.38
C ARG A 207 -9.01 -28.67 -1.83
N TYR A 208 -7.86 -28.14 -2.24
CA TYR A 208 -6.56 -28.56 -1.74
C TYR A 208 -6.45 -28.27 -0.23
N TYR A 209 -6.80 -27.05 0.19
CA TYR A 209 -6.79 -26.64 1.59
C TYR A 209 -7.60 -27.59 2.49
N LEU A 210 -8.83 -27.95 2.09
CA LEU A 210 -9.66 -28.87 2.86
C LEU A 210 -9.14 -30.31 2.85
N ALA A 211 -8.47 -30.74 1.78
CA ALA A 211 -7.93 -32.09 1.65
C ALA A 211 -6.65 -32.29 2.50
N GLU A 212 -5.74 -31.32 2.48
CA GLU A 212 -4.43 -31.44 3.14
C GLU A 212 -4.47 -31.12 4.64
N ASN A 213 -5.51 -30.45 5.13
CA ASN A 213 -5.67 -30.12 6.54
C ASN A 213 -6.69 -31.06 7.20
N SER A 214 -6.18 -32.21 7.69
CA SER A 214 -7.00 -33.32 8.20
C SER A 214 -7.93 -32.97 9.39
N ASP A 215 -7.65 -31.91 10.13
CA ASP A 215 -8.55 -31.43 11.19
C ASP A 215 -9.79 -30.71 10.63
N LEU A 216 -9.71 -30.14 9.41
CA LEU A 216 -10.83 -29.52 8.72
C LEU A 216 -11.71 -30.54 8.02
N SER A 217 -11.12 -31.61 7.48
CA SER A 217 -11.90 -32.66 6.83
C SER A 217 -12.91 -33.30 7.79
N GLN A 218 -12.58 -33.36 9.09
CA GLN A 218 -13.49 -33.81 10.15
C GLN A 218 -14.66 -32.86 10.43
N LYS A 219 -14.51 -31.56 10.12
CA LYS A 219 -15.56 -30.56 10.30
C LYS A 219 -16.60 -30.56 9.17
N ASN A 220 -16.34 -31.27 8.07
CA ASN A 220 -17.18 -31.34 6.88
C ASN A 220 -17.59 -29.94 6.36
N PHE A 221 -16.61 -29.03 6.30
CA PHE A 221 -16.82 -27.67 5.83
C PHE A 221 -17.28 -27.63 4.37
N SER A 222 -18.19 -26.70 4.06
CA SER A 222 -18.39 -26.28 2.67
C SER A 222 -17.15 -25.59 2.14
N TYR A 223 -17.04 -25.44 0.82
CA TYR A 223 -15.95 -24.68 0.22
C TYR A 223 -15.93 -23.22 0.72
N LYS A 224 -17.09 -22.55 0.82
CA LYS A 224 -17.15 -21.22 1.45
C LYS A 224 -16.58 -21.20 2.88
N GLN A 225 -16.93 -22.18 3.71
CA GLN A 225 -16.41 -22.27 5.08
C GLN A 225 -14.90 -22.56 5.11
N GLY A 226 -14.38 -23.38 4.18
CA GLY A 226 -12.95 -23.62 4.03
C GLY A 226 -12.19 -22.36 3.64
N TYR A 227 -12.73 -21.58 2.69
CA TYR A 227 -12.18 -20.28 2.31
C TYR A 227 -12.16 -19.30 3.50
N GLU A 228 -13.27 -19.20 4.23
CA GLU A 228 -13.37 -18.32 5.41
C GLU A 228 -12.43 -18.76 6.54
N ASP A 229 -12.28 -20.06 6.78
CA ASP A 229 -11.35 -20.61 7.78
C ASP A 229 -9.89 -20.27 7.44
N PHE A 230 -9.51 -20.35 6.16
CA PHE A 230 -8.17 -19.99 5.70
C PHE A 230 -7.83 -18.52 6.00
N VAL A 231 -8.69 -17.58 5.60
CA VAL A 231 -8.44 -16.14 5.83
C VAL A 231 -8.58 -15.76 7.32
N SER A 232 -9.40 -16.48 8.06
CA SER A 232 -9.64 -16.21 9.49
C SER A 232 -8.49 -16.72 10.36
N SER A 233 -7.96 -17.90 10.06
CA SER A 233 -6.97 -18.58 10.92
C SER A 233 -5.95 -19.45 10.18
N GLY A 234 -6.28 -20.02 9.02
CA GLY A 234 -5.39 -20.94 8.32
C GLY A 234 -4.07 -20.32 7.88
N LEU A 235 -4.10 -19.07 7.41
CA LEU A 235 -2.92 -18.27 7.10
C LEU A 235 -1.99 -18.13 8.33
N ASP A 236 -2.56 -17.69 9.46
CA ASP A 236 -1.82 -17.48 10.72
C ASP A 236 -1.22 -18.79 11.23
N LEU A 237 -1.92 -19.91 11.06
CA LEU A 237 -1.51 -21.25 11.47
C LEU A 237 -0.50 -21.89 10.51
N GLY A 238 -0.18 -21.26 9.38
CA GLY A 238 0.74 -21.81 8.39
C GLY A 238 0.20 -23.06 7.70
N ARG A 239 -1.12 -23.12 7.47
CA ARG A 239 -1.74 -24.27 6.82
C ARG A 239 -1.41 -24.30 5.33
N ASN A 240 -1.20 -25.50 4.81
CA ASN A 240 -0.99 -25.67 3.39
C ASN A 240 -2.30 -25.46 2.64
N ALA A 241 -2.29 -24.64 1.59
CA ALA A 241 -3.49 -24.18 0.92
C ALA A 241 -3.42 -24.24 -0.61
N SER A 242 -2.30 -24.71 -1.16
CA SER A 242 -2.08 -24.89 -2.58
C SER A 242 -0.95 -25.90 -2.80
N GLU A 243 -0.89 -26.49 -4.00
CA GLU A 243 0.36 -27.11 -4.46
C GLU A 243 1.48 -26.07 -4.58
N TYR A 244 2.71 -26.52 -4.85
CA TYR A 244 3.85 -25.61 -5.08
C TYR A 244 3.50 -24.61 -6.18
N ILE A 245 3.62 -23.32 -5.87
CA ILE A 245 3.35 -22.23 -6.81
C ILE A 245 4.64 -21.75 -7.47
N GLN A 246 4.58 -21.41 -8.75
CA GLN A 246 5.66 -20.73 -9.45
C GLN A 246 5.29 -19.26 -9.54
N SER A 247 5.72 -18.52 -8.54
CA SER A 247 5.29 -17.17 -8.24
C SER A 247 6.54 -16.41 -7.86
N ASP A 248 6.86 -15.32 -8.56
CA ASP A 248 8.10 -14.55 -8.36
C ASP A 248 7.78 -13.11 -7.95
N PHE A 249 6.66 -12.89 -7.24
CA PHE A 249 6.23 -11.54 -6.86
C PHE A 249 7.29 -10.82 -6.02
N ALA A 250 8.15 -11.58 -5.34
CA ALA A 250 9.39 -11.11 -4.76
C ALA A 250 10.56 -11.37 -5.73
N GLY A 251 11.33 -10.33 -6.03
CA GLY A 251 12.51 -10.50 -6.85
C GLY A 251 13.69 -11.08 -6.06
N ASN A 252 14.65 -11.63 -6.79
CA ASN A 252 15.78 -12.40 -6.25
C ASN A 252 17.04 -11.54 -5.99
N SER A 253 16.90 -10.21 -6.00
CA SER A 253 17.97 -9.23 -5.81
C SER A 253 17.45 -8.00 -5.08
N PHE A 254 18.32 -7.17 -4.51
CA PHE A 254 17.89 -5.94 -3.82
C PHE A 254 17.20 -4.95 -4.76
N ASP A 255 17.63 -4.90 -6.02
CA ASP A 255 17.08 -3.98 -7.03
C ASP A 255 15.68 -4.42 -7.47
N SER A 256 15.41 -5.73 -7.46
CA SER A 256 14.12 -6.31 -7.80
C SER A 256 13.28 -6.66 -6.56
N ALA A 257 13.74 -6.30 -5.37
CA ALA A 257 13.07 -6.67 -4.13
C ALA A 257 11.65 -6.10 -4.09
N ARG A 258 10.69 -6.92 -3.66
CA ARG A 258 9.31 -6.47 -3.55
C ARG A 258 9.18 -5.49 -2.40
N GLN A 259 8.85 -4.24 -2.73
CA GLN A 259 8.54 -3.24 -1.72
C GLN A 259 7.25 -3.62 -0.99
N ILE A 260 7.31 -3.62 0.34
CA ILE A 260 6.16 -3.83 1.22
C ILE A 260 6.08 -2.68 2.23
N SER A 261 4.87 -2.20 2.47
CA SER A 261 4.64 -1.20 3.51
C SER A 261 4.39 -1.87 4.86
N LEU A 262 5.10 -1.43 5.89
CA LEU A 262 4.81 -1.83 7.26
C LEU A 262 3.58 -1.10 7.79
N ASN A 263 2.68 -1.85 8.40
CA ASN A 263 1.42 -1.36 8.94
C ASN A 263 1.32 -1.62 10.44
N SER A 264 0.32 -1.05 11.11
CA SER A 264 0.07 -1.29 12.54
C SER A 264 -0.40 -2.71 12.86
N GLN A 265 -0.86 -3.46 11.85
CA GLN A 265 -1.27 -4.84 11.96
C GLN A 265 -0.28 -5.72 11.20
N PRO A 266 -0.08 -6.99 11.62
CA PRO A 266 0.75 -7.92 10.87
C PRO A 266 0.29 -8.02 9.42
N VAL A 267 1.26 -8.01 8.50
CA VAL A 267 1.04 -8.27 7.09
C VAL A 267 1.48 -9.70 6.83
N ILE A 268 0.62 -10.48 6.17
CA ILE A 268 0.91 -11.86 5.77
C ILE A 268 0.94 -11.90 4.25
N LEU A 269 2.05 -12.37 3.72
CA LEU A 269 2.28 -12.60 2.30
C LEU A 269 2.43 -14.10 2.08
N ARG A 270 2.10 -14.57 0.89
CA ARG A 270 2.26 -15.97 0.50
C ARG A 270 2.98 -16.01 -0.84
N ASP A 271 4.03 -16.82 -0.91
CA ASP A 271 4.87 -17.00 -2.09
C ASP A 271 5.55 -18.38 -2.05
N ALA A 272 6.49 -18.63 -2.97
CA ALA A 272 7.26 -19.87 -2.97
C ALA A 272 8.68 -19.72 -3.52
N ILE A 273 9.61 -20.48 -2.93
CA ILE A 273 10.97 -20.65 -3.45
C ILE A 273 11.21 -22.08 -3.90
N GLY A 274 12.03 -22.28 -4.93
CA GLY A 274 12.38 -23.57 -5.49
C GLY A 274 13.44 -23.53 -6.57
N ASP A 275 13.59 -24.62 -7.32
CA ASP A 275 14.63 -24.77 -8.35
C ASP A 275 14.62 -23.70 -9.44
N THR A 276 13.45 -23.14 -9.75
CA THR A 276 13.28 -22.06 -10.73
C THR A 276 13.34 -20.67 -10.12
N ASP A 277 13.11 -20.57 -8.81
CA ASP A 277 13.03 -19.33 -8.06
C ASP A 277 13.69 -19.51 -6.69
N THR A 278 15.01 -19.41 -6.66
CA THR A 278 15.78 -19.91 -5.51
C THR A 278 15.76 -18.98 -4.31
N SER A 279 15.25 -17.76 -4.46
CA SER A 279 15.42 -16.69 -3.49
C SER A 279 14.38 -15.59 -3.69
N ASP A 280 13.72 -15.22 -2.60
CA ASP A 280 12.80 -14.09 -2.54
C ASP A 280 13.34 -12.99 -1.65
N ILE A 281 13.30 -11.75 -2.13
CA ILE A 281 13.72 -10.57 -1.36
C ILE A 281 12.56 -9.58 -1.24
N TYR A 282 12.24 -9.22 -0.01
CA TYR A 282 11.25 -8.20 0.35
C TYR A 282 11.97 -7.00 0.95
N LYS A 283 11.63 -5.80 0.48
CA LYS A 283 12.14 -4.53 1.00
C LYS A 283 11.08 -3.83 1.83
N PHE A 284 11.46 -3.30 2.98
CA PHE A 284 10.56 -2.51 3.82
C PHE A 284 11.29 -1.35 4.50
N ASP A 285 10.53 -0.31 4.84
CA ASP A 285 11.05 0.89 5.49
C ASP A 285 10.53 1.00 6.92
N VAL A 286 11.44 1.25 7.86
CA VAL A 286 11.13 1.61 9.25
C VAL A 286 11.09 3.12 9.36
N SER A 287 9.91 3.67 9.64
CA SER A 287 9.66 5.11 9.78
C SER A 287 8.41 5.34 10.63
N PRO A 288 8.29 6.45 11.38
CA PRO A 288 9.28 7.51 11.59
C PRO A 288 10.23 7.24 12.76
N GLN A 289 10.05 6.12 13.47
CA GLN A 289 10.76 5.80 14.70
C GLN A 289 11.17 4.33 14.73
N ASN A 290 12.07 3.99 15.65
CA ASN A 290 12.51 2.62 15.84
C ASN A 290 11.35 1.70 16.22
N VAL A 291 11.48 0.44 15.82
CA VAL A 291 10.47 -0.60 16.07
C VAL A 291 11.11 -1.87 16.59
N ASN A 292 10.34 -2.69 17.29
CA ASN A 292 10.65 -4.10 17.42
C ASN A 292 10.01 -4.82 16.22
N LEU A 293 10.83 -5.52 15.46
CA LEU A 293 10.42 -6.27 14.28
C LEU A 293 10.26 -7.75 14.64
N SER A 294 9.17 -8.37 14.20
CA SER A 294 8.98 -9.82 14.18
C SER A 294 8.76 -10.25 12.74
N VAL A 295 9.60 -11.17 12.27
CA VAL A 295 9.49 -11.84 10.97
C VAL A 295 9.27 -13.31 11.22
N LYS A 296 8.25 -13.90 10.58
CA LYS A 296 7.98 -15.34 10.68
C LYS A 296 7.77 -15.94 9.31
N LEU A 297 8.32 -17.13 9.11
CA LEU A 297 8.11 -17.94 7.92
C LEU A 297 7.49 -19.27 8.33
N ASN A 298 6.27 -19.54 7.88
CA ASN A 298 5.57 -20.80 8.15
C ASN A 298 4.95 -21.38 6.87
N GLY A 299 4.20 -22.48 6.99
CA GLY A 299 3.57 -23.12 5.83
C GLY A 299 4.55 -23.85 4.92
N LEU A 300 5.73 -24.19 5.43
CA LEU A 300 6.79 -24.85 4.71
C LEU A 300 6.47 -26.32 4.41
N SER A 301 6.63 -26.72 3.14
CA SER A 301 6.63 -28.11 2.69
C SER A 301 8.05 -28.68 2.50
N ALA A 302 9.07 -27.81 2.48
CA ALA A 302 10.49 -28.18 2.47
C ALA A 302 11.33 -27.12 3.21
N ASP A 303 12.63 -27.36 3.31
CA ASP A 303 13.58 -26.54 4.06
C ASP A 303 13.79 -25.15 3.46
N ALA A 304 13.48 -24.11 4.21
CA ALA A 304 13.68 -22.71 3.85
C ALA A 304 14.22 -21.91 5.04
N GLN A 305 15.01 -20.89 4.75
CA GLN A 305 15.72 -20.08 5.74
C GLN A 305 15.39 -18.60 5.52
N ILE A 306 15.55 -17.80 6.58
CA ILE A 306 15.35 -16.35 6.51
C ILE A 306 16.54 -15.57 7.05
N ASP A 307 16.90 -14.49 6.37
CA ASP A 307 17.84 -13.49 6.86
C ASP A 307 17.21 -12.09 6.84
N LEU A 308 17.69 -11.24 7.75
CA LEU A 308 17.36 -9.81 7.80
C LEU A 308 18.62 -8.99 7.49
N TRP A 309 18.59 -8.18 6.45
CA TRP A 309 19.73 -7.38 5.97
C TRP A 309 19.43 -5.87 5.98
N ASP A 310 20.45 -5.05 6.16
CA ASP A 310 20.37 -3.58 5.99
C ASP A 310 20.67 -3.13 4.54
N MET A 311 20.46 -1.85 4.25
CA MET A 311 20.77 -1.23 2.95
C MET A 311 22.26 -1.25 2.56
N GLN A 312 23.17 -1.51 3.50
CA GLN A 312 24.59 -1.66 3.21
C GLN A 312 24.96 -3.11 2.88
N GLY A 313 23.98 -4.02 2.90
CA GLY A 313 24.17 -5.45 2.67
C GLY A 313 24.72 -6.20 3.89
N ASN A 314 24.69 -5.60 5.08
CA ASN A 314 25.08 -6.31 6.30
C ASN A 314 23.90 -7.15 6.79
N GLN A 315 24.18 -8.42 7.11
CA GLN A 315 23.23 -9.30 7.76
C GLN A 315 23.09 -8.96 9.25
N LEU A 316 21.88 -8.63 9.66
CA LEU A 316 21.54 -8.25 11.03
C LEU A 316 21.10 -9.45 11.88
N ALA A 317 20.38 -10.40 11.27
CA ALA A 317 19.88 -11.60 11.93
C ALA A 317 19.57 -12.71 10.90
N SER A 318 19.45 -13.95 11.37
CA SER A 318 18.97 -15.09 10.59
C SER A 318 18.28 -16.15 11.43
N SER A 319 17.52 -17.00 10.76
CA SER A 319 16.94 -18.23 11.30
C SER A 319 17.11 -19.35 10.26
N ILE A 320 17.64 -20.49 10.70
CA ILE A 320 18.08 -21.60 9.85
C ILE A 320 17.61 -22.96 10.39
N ASN A 321 16.40 -23.01 10.95
CA ASN A 321 15.84 -24.29 11.38
C ASN A 321 15.76 -25.25 10.18
N GLN A 322 15.73 -26.55 10.47
CA GLN A 322 15.79 -27.57 9.43
C GLN A 322 14.41 -28.13 9.14
N GLY A 323 14.20 -28.51 7.88
CA GLY A 323 12.99 -29.18 7.41
C GLY A 323 11.81 -28.21 7.35
N THR A 324 10.64 -28.63 7.83
CA THR A 324 9.42 -27.81 7.77
C THR A 324 9.17 -26.98 9.04
N SER A 325 10.20 -26.79 9.84
CA SER A 325 10.12 -25.99 11.07
C SER A 325 9.91 -24.52 10.72
N MET A 326 9.09 -23.81 11.49
CA MET A 326 8.91 -22.37 11.30
C MET A 326 10.24 -21.63 11.52
N GLU A 327 10.52 -20.64 10.67
CA GLU A 327 11.60 -19.68 10.91
C GLU A 327 11.08 -18.42 11.60
N ALA A 328 11.88 -17.84 12.49
CA ALA A 328 11.50 -16.62 13.19
C ALA A 328 12.70 -15.73 13.51
N ILE A 329 12.56 -14.42 13.24
CA ILE A 329 13.47 -13.37 13.67
C ILE A 329 12.68 -12.38 14.51
N ASP A 330 13.07 -12.20 15.77
CA ASP A 330 12.60 -11.11 16.62
C ASP A 330 13.74 -10.12 16.87
N TYR A 331 13.73 -9.00 16.15
CA TYR A 331 14.78 -7.96 16.23
C TYR A 331 14.29 -6.78 17.06
N GLN A 332 14.98 -6.50 18.16
CA GLN A 332 14.61 -5.42 19.07
C GLN A 332 15.23 -4.09 18.64
N ASN A 333 14.46 -3.00 18.74
CA ASN A 333 14.93 -1.65 18.50
C ASN A 333 15.64 -1.48 17.14
N LEU A 334 15.05 -2.04 16.08
CA LEU A 334 15.46 -1.81 14.70
C LEU A 334 15.33 -0.31 14.38
N ALA A 335 16.43 0.29 13.92
CA ALA A 335 16.50 1.72 13.69
C ALA A 335 15.63 2.16 12.50
N VAL A 336 15.36 3.45 12.40
CA VAL A 336 14.80 4.04 11.18
C VAL A 336 15.74 3.81 10.02
N GLY A 337 15.23 3.27 8.92
CA GLY A 337 16.01 2.90 7.74
C GLY A 337 15.26 1.90 6.85
N SER A 338 15.88 1.53 5.73
CA SER A 338 15.36 0.48 4.85
C SER A 338 16.09 -0.83 5.08
N TYR A 339 15.35 -1.93 5.00
CA TYR A 339 15.81 -3.27 5.33
C TYR A 339 15.23 -4.28 4.34
N PHE A 340 15.85 -5.46 4.33
CA PHE A 340 15.46 -6.56 3.45
C PHE A 340 15.22 -7.84 4.26
N VAL A 341 14.11 -8.52 4.00
CA VAL A 341 13.94 -9.94 4.37
C VAL A 341 14.31 -10.76 3.15
N HIS A 342 15.28 -11.64 3.31
CA HIS A 342 15.70 -12.59 2.27
C HIS A 342 15.28 -14.00 2.68
N ILE A 343 14.56 -14.68 1.80
CA ILE A 343 14.09 -16.06 1.97
C ILE A 343 14.78 -16.93 0.93
N TYR A 344 15.36 -18.04 1.33
CA TYR A 344 16.12 -18.92 0.43
C TYR A 344 16.02 -20.38 0.83
N GLN A 345 16.31 -21.26 -0.12
CA GLN A 345 16.26 -22.70 0.12
C GLN A 345 17.33 -23.10 1.14
N GLY A 346 16.95 -23.84 2.17
CA GLY A 346 17.92 -24.33 3.15
C GLY A 346 18.81 -25.45 2.59
N ASN A 347 18.33 -26.14 1.56
CA ASN A 347 19.08 -27.11 0.77
C ASN A 347 18.66 -27.03 -0.70
N VAL A 348 19.58 -27.30 -1.64
CA VAL A 348 19.27 -27.34 -3.08
C VAL A 348 18.16 -28.36 -3.36
N GLY A 349 17.12 -27.93 -4.07
CA GLY A 349 15.94 -28.77 -4.38
C GLY A 349 14.85 -28.76 -3.32
N ALA A 350 14.98 -27.97 -2.26
CA ALA A 350 13.92 -27.77 -1.27
C ALA A 350 12.87 -26.79 -1.80
N ASN A 351 11.96 -27.27 -2.65
CA ASN A 351 10.88 -26.44 -3.20
C ASN A 351 9.75 -26.32 -2.16
N THR A 352 9.42 -25.10 -1.79
CA THR A 352 8.42 -24.85 -0.74
C THR A 352 7.62 -23.59 -0.97
N ASN A 353 6.32 -23.70 -0.70
CA ASN A 353 5.49 -22.55 -0.43
C ASN A 353 5.82 -22.02 0.97
N TYR A 354 5.52 -20.75 1.22
CA TYR A 354 5.60 -20.18 2.56
C TYR A 354 4.53 -19.12 2.77
N ASN A 355 4.22 -18.85 4.05
CA ASN A 355 3.64 -17.57 4.44
C ASN A 355 4.67 -16.77 5.23
N LEU A 356 4.91 -15.55 4.76
CA LEU A 356 5.78 -14.58 5.38
C LEU A 356 4.92 -13.60 6.17
N THR A 357 5.11 -13.55 7.49
CA THR A 357 4.46 -12.57 8.37
C THR A 357 5.48 -11.54 8.83
N LEU A 358 5.20 -10.26 8.57
CA LEU A 358 5.92 -9.13 9.17
C LEU A 358 5.01 -8.42 10.15
N ALA A 359 5.49 -8.21 11.37
CA ALA A 359 4.81 -7.43 12.40
C ALA A 359 5.79 -6.48 13.09
N VAL A 360 5.32 -5.28 13.41
CA VAL A 360 6.11 -4.30 14.15
C VAL A 360 5.36 -3.78 15.36
N THR A 361 6.10 -3.49 16.42
CA THR A 361 5.59 -2.78 17.59
C THR A 361 6.51 -1.61 17.91
N SER A 362 5.95 -0.48 18.34
CA SER A 362 6.76 0.67 18.75
C SER A 362 7.54 0.36 20.02
N THR A 363 8.80 0.80 20.10
CA THR A 363 9.68 0.60 21.27
C THR A 363 9.25 1.40 22.52
N SER A 364 8.18 2.20 22.41
CA SER A 364 7.72 3.17 23.42
C SER A 364 6.37 2.79 24.07
N ASP A 365 6.11 1.51 24.31
CA ASP A 365 4.91 1.04 25.04
C ASP A 365 5.05 1.08 26.57
N THR A 366 5.51 2.21 27.11
CA THR A 366 5.21 2.60 28.50
C THR A 366 5.02 4.12 28.61
N VAL A 367 3.79 4.61 28.37
CA VAL A 367 3.07 5.70 29.08
C VAL A 367 1.83 6.11 28.25
N PRO A 368 0.65 6.29 28.87
CA PRO A 368 -0.62 6.50 28.16
C PRO A 368 -0.75 7.86 27.44
N LYS A 369 -1.49 7.82 26.32
CA LYS A 369 -2.10 8.92 25.55
C LYS A 369 -2.24 10.23 26.34
N THR A 370 -1.40 11.21 26.00
CA THR A 370 -1.80 12.62 26.00
C THR A 370 -1.35 13.22 24.67
N ILE A 371 -2.34 13.57 23.85
CA ILE A 371 -2.11 14.28 22.58
C ILE A 371 -1.84 15.74 22.94
N SER A 372 -0.72 16.28 22.48
CA SER A 372 -0.46 17.72 22.41
C SER A 372 0.34 18.00 21.13
N PRO A 373 0.12 19.16 20.49
CA PRO A 373 0.36 19.34 19.06
C PRO A 373 1.85 19.36 18.72
N ILE A 374 2.20 18.66 17.64
CA ILE A 374 3.55 18.66 17.06
C ILE A 374 3.85 20.06 16.51
N SER A 375 5.02 20.60 16.88
CA SER A 375 5.53 21.88 16.40
C SER A 375 6.75 21.69 15.50
N THR A 376 6.65 22.33 14.32
CA THR A 376 7.66 22.93 13.42
C THR A 376 8.50 22.08 12.44
N THR A 377 8.51 22.58 11.21
CA THR A 377 9.05 22.14 9.90
C THR A 377 10.57 22.17 9.74
N SER A 378 11.33 22.52 10.79
CA SER A 378 12.78 22.76 10.74
C SER A 378 13.65 21.49 10.66
N ASP A 379 13.19 20.35 11.21
CA ASP A 379 14.00 19.13 11.31
C ASP A 379 13.89 18.19 10.09
N PHE A 380 12.95 18.45 9.17
CA PHE A 380 12.73 17.60 7.99
C PHE A 380 13.65 17.95 6.79
N GLN A 381 14.04 19.23 6.64
CA GLN A 381 14.80 19.69 5.47
C GLN A 381 16.25 19.14 5.40
N PRO A 382 17.01 19.07 6.51
CA PRO A 382 18.37 18.51 6.47
C PRO A 382 18.38 17.01 6.11
N LYS A 383 17.34 16.26 6.50
CA LYS A 383 17.23 14.82 6.21
C LYS A 383 16.91 14.56 4.72
N PHE A 384 16.01 15.35 4.14
CA PHE A 384 15.61 15.20 2.73
C PHE A 384 16.74 15.54 1.76
N THR A 385 17.43 16.65 1.99
CA THR A 385 18.54 17.10 1.13
C THR A 385 19.70 16.11 1.15
N GLN A 386 19.98 15.47 2.30
CA GLN A 386 21.00 14.42 2.39
C GLN A 386 20.60 13.14 1.62
N THR A 387 19.37 12.67 1.75
CA THR A 387 18.90 11.48 1.03
C THR A 387 18.94 11.68 -0.49
N VAL A 388 18.64 12.87 -1.01
CA VAL A 388 18.78 13.18 -2.45
C VAL A 388 20.22 13.00 -2.93
N VAL A 389 21.23 13.44 -2.15
CA VAL A 389 22.65 13.28 -2.50
C VAL A 389 23.03 11.80 -2.55
N GLU A 390 22.55 11.02 -1.59
CA GLU A 390 22.83 9.59 -1.49
C GLU A 390 22.25 8.81 -2.68
N LEU A 391 21.00 9.09 -3.06
CA LEU A 391 20.34 8.49 -4.22
C LEU A 391 20.99 8.89 -5.55
N ILE A 392 21.35 10.17 -5.74
CA ILE A 392 22.09 10.63 -6.93
C ILE A 392 23.45 9.95 -7.03
N ASN A 393 24.16 9.82 -5.90
CA ASN A 393 25.45 9.14 -5.88
C ASN A 393 25.33 7.64 -6.14
N TYR A 394 24.25 7.00 -5.68
CA TYR A 394 23.95 5.62 -6.04
C TYR A 394 23.81 5.46 -7.57
N GLU A 395 23.00 6.29 -8.22
CA GLU A 395 22.81 6.27 -9.68
C GLU A 395 24.12 6.49 -10.45
N ARG A 396 24.97 7.40 -9.96
CA ARG A 396 26.30 7.65 -10.53
C ARG A 396 27.23 6.46 -10.38
N ILE A 397 27.24 5.81 -9.23
CA ILE A 397 28.07 4.62 -8.97
C ILE A 397 27.65 3.46 -9.89
N GLN A 398 26.35 3.24 -10.10
CA GLN A 398 25.84 2.23 -11.03
C GLN A 398 26.29 2.48 -12.48
N ALA A 399 26.41 3.76 -12.87
CA ALA A 399 26.93 4.17 -14.17
C ALA A 399 28.47 4.15 -14.26
N GLY A 400 29.19 3.72 -13.21
CA GLY A 400 30.65 3.69 -13.16
C GLY A 400 31.30 5.08 -12.97
N LEU A 401 30.53 6.07 -12.51
CA LEU A 401 30.99 7.43 -12.26
C LEU A 401 31.40 7.63 -10.80
N LYS A 402 32.23 8.66 -10.57
CA LYS A 402 32.60 9.04 -9.20
C LYS A 402 31.42 9.71 -8.48
N PRO A 403 31.20 9.42 -7.19
CA PRO A 403 30.21 10.13 -6.40
C PRO A 403 30.59 11.60 -6.25
N LEU A 404 29.57 12.45 -6.18
CA LEU A 404 29.67 13.89 -5.93
C LEU A 404 29.82 14.15 -4.43
N SER A 405 30.65 15.12 -4.09
CA SER A 405 30.82 15.59 -2.72
C SER A 405 29.87 16.75 -2.42
N LEU A 406 29.19 16.70 -1.27
CA LEU A 406 28.31 17.79 -0.86
C LEU A 406 29.11 19.07 -0.60
N ASN A 407 28.71 20.18 -1.21
CA ASN A 407 29.34 21.48 -1.03
C ASN A 407 28.37 22.49 -0.41
N ALA A 408 28.74 23.05 0.74
CA ALA A 408 27.88 23.98 1.49
C ALA A 408 27.48 25.24 0.71
N LYS A 409 28.32 25.70 -0.23
CA LYS A 409 28.03 26.88 -1.06
C LYS A 409 27.02 26.57 -2.15
N LEU A 410 27.14 25.40 -2.79
CA LEU A 410 26.13 24.91 -3.73
C LEU A 410 24.80 24.64 -3.01
N ASN A 411 24.83 24.08 -1.79
CA ASN A 411 23.62 23.91 -0.96
C ASN A 411 22.92 25.25 -0.69
N GLN A 412 23.69 26.29 -0.37
CA GLN A 412 23.14 27.62 -0.14
C GLN A 412 22.46 28.17 -1.40
N SER A 413 23.08 28.02 -2.57
CA SER A 413 22.50 28.42 -3.86
C SER A 413 21.18 27.69 -4.13
N ALA A 414 21.20 26.35 -4.09
CA ALA A 414 20.04 25.50 -4.34
C ALA A 414 18.89 25.75 -3.35
N SER A 415 19.20 25.89 -2.05
CA SER A 415 18.18 26.15 -1.02
C SER A 415 17.51 27.51 -1.20
N THR A 416 18.31 28.54 -1.52
CA THR A 416 17.79 29.89 -1.80
C THR A 416 16.86 29.87 -3.01
N HIS A 417 17.19 29.09 -4.05
CA HIS A 417 16.36 29.02 -5.25
C HIS A 417 15.06 28.25 -5.03
N SER A 418 15.08 27.12 -4.32
CA SER A 418 13.86 26.40 -3.93
C SER A 418 12.92 27.28 -3.09
N GLN A 419 13.46 28.07 -2.18
CA GLN A 419 12.69 29.05 -1.41
C GLN A 419 12.12 30.17 -2.30
N ASP A 420 12.93 30.72 -3.22
CA ASP A 420 12.50 31.80 -4.11
C ASP A 420 11.37 31.35 -5.05
N MET A 421 11.47 30.15 -5.64
CA MET A 421 10.40 29.57 -6.46
C MET A 421 9.10 29.42 -5.67
N ALA A 422 9.17 28.91 -4.44
CA ALA A 422 8.01 28.72 -3.58
C ALA A 422 7.38 30.06 -3.15
N GLU A 423 8.18 30.99 -2.62
CA GLU A 423 7.68 32.23 -2.02
C GLU A 423 7.28 33.29 -3.05
N LYS A 424 7.80 33.21 -4.28
CA LYS A 424 7.48 34.15 -5.37
C LYS A 424 6.54 33.58 -6.42
N ASP A 425 5.96 32.41 -6.17
CA ASP A 425 4.89 31.82 -6.98
C ASP A 425 5.32 31.58 -8.45
N TYR A 426 6.47 30.93 -8.65
CA TYR A 426 6.96 30.57 -9.99
C TYR A 426 7.78 29.27 -9.99
N PHE A 427 7.94 28.65 -11.17
CA PHE A 427 8.81 27.48 -11.37
C PHE A 427 9.67 27.67 -12.62
N ASN A 428 10.92 28.11 -12.43
CA ASN A 428 11.85 28.43 -13.52
C ASN A 428 13.31 28.43 -13.02
N HIS A 429 14.26 28.06 -13.87
CA HIS A 429 15.70 28.17 -13.58
C HIS A 429 16.20 29.60 -13.34
N THR A 430 15.46 30.62 -13.82
CA THR A 430 15.79 32.05 -13.61
C THR A 430 15.13 32.53 -12.33
N GLY A 431 15.93 33.12 -11.43
CA GLY A 431 15.48 33.69 -10.17
C GLY A 431 14.47 34.82 -10.35
N SER A 432 13.67 35.11 -9.31
CA SER A 432 12.69 36.21 -9.33
C SER A 432 13.33 37.59 -9.53
N ASP A 433 14.62 37.72 -9.21
CA ASP A 433 15.47 38.89 -9.43
C ASP A 433 16.17 38.92 -10.81
N GLY A 434 15.91 37.92 -11.66
CA GLY A 434 16.55 37.75 -12.96
C GLY A 434 17.89 37.01 -12.92
N SER A 435 18.33 36.52 -11.76
CA SER A 435 19.58 35.77 -11.62
C SER A 435 19.54 34.43 -12.36
N ARG A 436 20.64 34.09 -13.02
CA ARG A 436 20.86 32.74 -13.56
C ARG A 436 21.50 31.85 -12.49
N VAL A 437 21.44 30.53 -12.68
CA VAL A 437 22.17 29.56 -11.83
C VAL A 437 23.63 29.95 -11.63
N SER A 438 24.31 30.43 -12.68
CA SER A 438 25.68 30.93 -12.64
C SER A 438 25.88 32.04 -11.61
N ASP A 439 24.93 32.97 -11.55
CA ASP A 439 25.00 34.13 -10.67
C ASP A 439 24.73 33.70 -9.24
N ARG A 440 23.75 32.82 -9.00
CA ARG A 440 23.41 32.28 -7.68
C ARG A 440 24.58 31.48 -7.08
N ILE A 441 25.17 30.57 -7.85
CA ILE A 441 26.32 29.77 -7.44
C ILE A 441 27.54 30.66 -7.15
N TYR A 442 27.83 31.64 -8.02
CA TYR A 442 28.94 32.57 -7.82
C TYR A 442 28.72 33.46 -6.58
N ASN A 443 27.50 33.96 -6.36
CA ASN A 443 27.14 34.80 -5.22
C ASN A 443 27.15 34.03 -3.89
N ALA A 444 26.87 32.72 -3.91
CA ALA A 444 27.09 31.82 -2.79
C ALA A 444 28.60 31.56 -2.51
N GLY A 445 29.49 32.13 -3.33
CA GLY A 445 30.94 32.08 -3.16
C GLY A 445 31.59 30.82 -3.76
N TYR A 446 30.88 30.08 -4.61
CA TYR A 446 31.41 28.92 -5.32
C TYR A 446 31.94 29.35 -6.70
N HIS A 447 33.26 29.42 -6.83
CA HIS A 447 33.92 29.83 -8.07
C HIS A 447 34.14 28.62 -8.98
N TYR A 448 33.15 28.35 -9.81
CA TYR A 448 33.08 27.16 -10.67
C TYR A 448 33.86 27.31 -11.98
N SER A 449 34.31 26.19 -12.53
CA SER A 449 34.71 26.03 -13.93
C SER A 449 33.54 25.51 -14.78
N LEU A 450 32.70 24.64 -14.20
CA LEU A 450 31.46 24.13 -14.77
C LEU A 450 30.37 24.12 -13.69
N ALA A 451 29.13 24.45 -14.07
CA ALA A 451 27.98 24.36 -13.20
C ALA A 451 26.69 24.07 -13.98
N SER A 452 25.75 23.36 -13.34
CA SER A 452 24.42 23.08 -13.88
C SER A 452 23.40 22.89 -12.77
N GLU A 453 22.11 22.87 -13.12
CA GLU A 453 21.01 22.79 -12.17
C GLU A 453 19.94 21.81 -12.66
N ASN A 454 19.36 21.03 -11.74
CA ASN A 454 18.03 20.45 -11.93
C ASN A 454 17.06 21.06 -10.92
N ILE A 455 15.87 21.43 -11.37
CA ILE A 455 14.76 21.83 -10.51
C ILE A 455 13.60 20.83 -10.65
N ALA A 456 12.81 20.68 -9.60
CA ALA A 456 11.59 19.88 -9.59
C ALA A 456 10.60 20.45 -8.58
N ALA A 457 9.32 20.21 -8.80
CA ALA A 457 8.28 20.66 -7.89
C ALA A 457 7.10 19.68 -7.88
N GLY A 458 6.53 19.47 -6.70
CA GLY A 458 5.37 18.60 -6.47
C GLY A 458 5.71 17.17 -6.08
N GLN A 459 6.98 16.78 -6.07
CA GLN A 459 7.45 15.51 -5.50
C GLN A 459 7.56 15.65 -3.98
N TYR A 460 7.06 14.67 -3.23
CA TYR A 460 6.94 14.75 -1.78
C TYR A 460 8.13 14.14 -1.05
N SER A 461 8.98 13.39 -1.76
CA SER A 461 10.14 12.68 -1.19
C SER A 461 11.42 12.80 -2.04
N PRO A 462 12.60 12.57 -1.43
CA PRO A 462 13.87 12.42 -2.12
C PRO A 462 13.88 11.38 -3.26
N GLU A 463 13.20 10.25 -3.07
CA GLU A 463 13.12 9.15 -4.04
C GLU A 463 12.31 9.55 -5.26
N GLU A 464 11.15 10.16 -5.05
CA GLU A 464 10.28 10.64 -6.14
C GLU A 464 11.00 11.70 -6.99
N VAL A 465 11.72 12.63 -6.35
CA VAL A 465 12.41 13.70 -7.07
C VAL A 465 13.62 13.19 -7.85
N VAL A 466 14.39 12.26 -7.27
CA VAL A 466 15.53 11.66 -7.98
C VAL A 466 15.06 10.78 -9.13
N GLN A 467 14.00 9.99 -8.95
CA GLN A 467 13.41 9.21 -10.04
C GLN A 467 12.88 10.12 -11.15
N ALA A 468 12.17 11.21 -10.82
CA ALA A 468 11.68 12.17 -11.81
C ALA A 468 12.83 12.84 -12.60
N TRP A 469 13.97 13.10 -11.97
CA TRP A 469 15.16 13.58 -12.68
C TRP A 469 15.81 12.48 -13.53
N MET A 470 15.82 11.23 -13.08
CA MET A 470 16.37 10.10 -13.83
C MET A 470 15.51 9.73 -15.05
N ASP A 471 14.19 9.86 -14.97
CA ASP A 471 13.28 9.62 -16.10
C ASP A 471 13.31 10.73 -17.15
N SER A 472 13.80 11.92 -16.78
CA SER A 472 13.99 13.04 -17.70
C SER A 472 15.37 12.98 -18.35
N PRO A 473 15.48 12.80 -19.68
CA PRO A 473 16.78 12.74 -20.36
C PRO A 473 17.68 13.95 -20.08
N THR A 474 17.12 15.15 -19.97
CA THR A 474 17.86 16.38 -19.71
C THR A 474 18.37 16.45 -18.27
N HIS A 475 17.54 16.11 -17.28
CA HIS A 475 17.95 16.15 -15.86
C HIS A 475 18.93 15.00 -15.53
N ARG A 476 18.69 13.81 -16.10
CA ARG A 476 19.60 12.67 -16.00
C ARG A 476 20.97 12.98 -16.58
N ALA A 477 21.05 13.73 -17.68
CA ALA A 477 22.34 14.11 -18.26
C ALA A 477 23.22 14.93 -17.30
N ASN A 478 22.62 15.80 -16.48
CA ASN A 478 23.33 16.52 -15.42
C ASN A 478 23.84 15.56 -14.34
N ILE A 479 22.95 14.67 -13.85
CA ILE A 479 23.29 13.66 -12.83
C ILE A 479 24.40 12.71 -13.31
N MET A 480 24.41 12.36 -14.59
CA MET A 480 25.35 11.39 -15.19
C MET A 480 26.61 12.03 -15.79
N SER A 481 26.81 13.34 -15.64
CA SER A 481 28.00 14.00 -16.16
C SER A 481 29.24 13.66 -15.31
N ALA A 482 30.28 13.15 -15.97
CA ALA A 482 31.58 12.89 -15.32
C ALA A 482 32.34 14.19 -14.96
N ASP A 483 31.90 15.34 -15.48
CA ASP A 483 32.60 16.61 -15.33
C ASP A 483 32.32 17.31 -14.00
N TYR A 484 31.28 16.88 -13.27
CA TYR A 484 30.94 17.40 -11.94
C TYR A 484 31.60 16.57 -10.82
N GLN A 485 32.09 17.26 -9.79
CA GLN A 485 32.71 16.66 -8.61
C GLN A 485 31.94 16.97 -7.33
N GLU A 486 31.15 18.03 -7.33
CA GLU A 486 30.43 18.53 -6.17
C GLU A 486 28.95 18.77 -6.47
N ILE A 487 28.12 18.66 -5.43
CA ILE A 487 26.67 18.88 -5.51
C ILE A 487 26.20 19.74 -4.34
N GLY A 488 25.17 20.53 -4.58
CA GLY A 488 24.31 21.12 -3.57
C GLY A 488 22.86 20.73 -3.78
N VAL A 489 22.09 20.59 -2.71
CA VAL A 489 20.66 20.26 -2.74
C VAL A 489 19.88 21.24 -1.88
N GLY A 490 18.79 21.76 -2.43
CA GLY A 490 17.85 22.63 -1.77
C GLY A 490 16.44 22.06 -1.80
N TYR A 491 15.77 22.06 -0.66
CA TYR A 491 14.37 21.65 -0.52
C TYR A 491 13.60 22.70 0.27
N TYR A 492 12.44 23.12 -0.25
CA TYR A 492 11.54 24.04 0.44
C TYR A 492 10.10 23.51 0.41
N TYR A 493 9.45 23.51 1.57
CA TYR A 493 8.04 23.14 1.73
C TYR A 493 7.22 24.38 2.11
N LEU A 494 6.21 24.70 1.30
CA LEU A 494 5.27 25.78 1.54
C LEU A 494 3.90 25.18 1.94
N GLU A 495 3.62 25.17 3.26
CA GLU A 495 2.47 24.48 3.88
C GLU A 495 1.09 24.99 3.41
N ASN A 496 1.00 26.23 2.92
CA ASN A 496 -0.22 26.84 2.42
C ASN A 496 0.02 27.55 1.08
N ASP A 497 0.62 26.81 0.16
CA ASP A 497 0.88 27.27 -1.20
C ASP A 497 -0.45 27.49 -1.95
N THR A 498 -0.83 28.76 -2.08
CA THR A 498 -2.11 29.21 -2.65
C THR A 498 -1.91 30.10 -3.88
N GLY A 499 -0.70 30.09 -4.44
CA GLY A 499 -0.34 30.80 -5.66
C GLY A 499 -0.87 30.15 -6.94
N ASN A 500 -0.51 30.72 -8.08
CA ASN A 500 -0.81 30.16 -9.40
C ASN A 500 0.03 28.91 -9.71
N VAL A 501 1.20 28.80 -9.09
CA VAL A 501 2.09 27.65 -9.10
C VAL A 501 2.04 27.06 -7.69
N ASN A 502 1.30 25.96 -7.51
CA ASN A 502 0.93 25.44 -6.20
C ASN A 502 1.43 24.01 -5.97
N TYR A 503 2.74 23.84 -5.89
CA TYR A 503 3.34 22.52 -5.79
C TYR A 503 3.63 22.07 -4.36
N ASN A 504 3.59 22.99 -3.38
CA ASN A 504 3.95 22.80 -1.98
C ASN A 504 5.40 22.37 -1.73
N HIS A 505 6.02 21.56 -2.58
CA HIS A 505 7.36 21.00 -2.47
C HIS A 505 8.21 21.47 -3.64
N TYR A 506 9.34 22.13 -3.35
CA TYR A 506 10.25 22.69 -4.33
C TYR A 506 11.67 22.18 -4.09
N TRP A 507 12.29 21.68 -5.17
CA TRP A 507 13.58 21.00 -5.14
C TRP A 507 14.53 21.61 -6.14
N THR A 508 15.79 21.77 -5.75
CA THR A 508 16.88 22.23 -6.60
C THR A 508 18.12 21.40 -6.32
N THR A 509 18.83 20.99 -7.36
CA THR A 509 20.19 20.45 -7.25
C THR A 509 21.12 21.29 -8.10
N ASP A 510 22.21 21.78 -7.50
CA ASP A 510 23.27 22.52 -8.18
C ASP A 510 24.51 21.64 -8.26
N PHE A 511 25.00 21.40 -9.47
CA PHE A 511 26.20 20.61 -9.73
C PHE A 511 27.38 21.55 -10.02
N GLY A 512 28.59 21.19 -9.55
CA GLY A 512 29.76 22.03 -9.71
C GLY A 512 31.08 21.28 -9.80
N THR A 513 32.06 21.93 -10.43
CA THR A 513 33.49 21.61 -10.35
C THR A 513 34.28 22.92 -10.27
N ILE A 514 35.34 22.92 -9.47
CA ILE A 514 36.32 24.01 -9.37
C ILE A 514 37.58 23.71 -10.22
N PHE A 515 38.39 24.72 -10.50
CA PHE A 515 39.65 24.61 -11.25
C PHE A 515 40.76 23.87 -10.51
#